data_AF-A0AAN6UF73-F1
#
_entry.id   AF-A0AAN6UF73-F1
#
_cell.length_a   1.000
_cell.length_b   1.000
_cell.length_c   1.000
_cell.angle_alpha   90.00
_cell.angle_beta   90.00
_cell.angle_gamma   90.00
#
_symmetry.space_group_name_H-M   'P 1'
#
loop_
_entity.id
_entity.type
_entity.pdbx_description
1 polymer ?
#
loop_
_entity_poly.entity_id
_entity_poly.type
_entity_poly.pdbx_seq_one_letter_code
_entity_poly.pdbx_strand_id
1 'polypeptide(L)'
;MASRGGQQQQGEAVDLGTLSTQQLTAVKKQLDGEVEHLSQSYGQLAAALAKFRECLRVVQSGSSSLEKDTQSATEFYDAKVKELGANIQGLENIVQGKTNNLRMVEEVLRQKVLAAGEQPSS
;
A
#
# COMPACT_ATOMS: atom_id res chain seq x y z
N MET A 1 -41.19 -15.83 21.73
CA MET A 1 -39.73 -16.03 21.95
C MET A 1 -39.15 -16.51 20.62
N ALA A 2 -38.88 -15.61 19.68
CA ALA A 2 -37.63 -14.85 19.52
C ALA A 2 -36.50 -15.68 18.88
N SER A 3 -36.61 -15.94 17.57
CA SER A 3 -35.50 -16.41 16.73
C SER A 3 -34.99 -15.23 15.91
N ARG A 4 -33.92 -14.60 16.40
CA ARG A 4 -33.12 -13.58 15.71
C ARG A 4 -32.28 -14.28 14.65
N GLY A 5 -32.71 -14.19 13.38
CA GLY A 5 -31.86 -14.51 12.24
C GLY A 5 -30.80 -13.41 12.07
N GLY A 6 -29.53 -13.79 12.13
CA GLY A 6 -28.41 -12.90 11.90
C GLY A 6 -28.37 -12.45 10.44
N GLN A 7 -28.60 -11.17 10.22
CA GLN A 7 -28.36 -10.55 8.92
C GLN A 7 -26.88 -10.15 8.88
N GLN A 8 -26.10 -10.98 8.20
CA GLN A 8 -24.70 -10.73 7.87
C GLN A 8 -24.59 -9.39 7.13
N GLN A 9 -23.74 -8.51 7.64
CA GLN A 9 -23.29 -7.31 6.93
C GLN A 9 -22.53 -7.76 5.69
N GLN A 10 -23.21 -7.66 4.56
CA GLN A 10 -22.63 -7.76 3.24
C GLN A 10 -21.83 -6.47 3.04
N GLY A 11 -20.49 -6.56 3.10
CA GLY A 11 -19.65 -5.48 2.61
C GLY A 11 -20.05 -5.22 1.17
N GLU A 12 -20.46 -3.99 0.88
CA GLU A 12 -20.97 -3.56 -0.41
C GLU A 12 -19.87 -3.81 -1.45
N ALA A 13 -19.93 -4.96 -2.11
CA ALA A 13 -19.05 -5.29 -3.21
C ALA A 13 -19.43 -4.34 -4.34
N VAL A 14 -18.65 -3.25 -4.48
CA VAL A 14 -18.86 -2.27 -5.53
C VAL A 14 -18.75 -2.99 -6.87
N ASP A 15 -19.88 -3.16 -7.55
CA ASP A 15 -19.92 -3.81 -8.84
C ASP A 15 -19.31 -2.86 -9.89
N LEU A 16 -18.06 -3.12 -10.25
CA LEU A 16 -17.32 -2.35 -11.24
C LEU A 16 -17.99 -2.37 -12.63
N GLY A 17 -18.82 -3.39 -12.91
CA GLY A 17 -19.58 -3.55 -14.14
C GLY A 17 -20.73 -2.54 -14.27
N THR A 18 -21.27 -2.02 -13.17
CA THR A 18 -22.30 -0.97 -13.19
C THR A 18 -21.75 0.43 -13.46
N LEU A 19 -20.43 0.63 -13.32
CA LEU A 19 -19.80 1.94 -13.53
C LEU A 19 -19.68 2.29 -15.01
N SER A 20 -19.81 3.58 -15.33
CA SER A 20 -19.54 4.10 -16.67
C SER A 20 -18.04 4.12 -16.98
N THR A 21 -17.69 4.14 -18.27
CA THR A 21 -16.29 4.26 -18.72
C THR A 21 -15.62 5.53 -18.19
N GLN A 22 -16.36 6.63 -18.08
CA GLN A 22 -15.90 7.90 -17.49
C GLN A 22 -15.56 7.75 -16.01
N GLN A 23 -16.43 7.09 -15.23
CA GLN A 23 -16.18 6.84 -13.80
C GLN A 23 -14.99 5.90 -13.59
N LEU A 24 -14.88 4.83 -14.38
CA LEU A 24 -13.74 3.91 -14.31
C LEU A 24 -12.43 4.61 -14.66
N THR A 25 -12.43 5.51 -15.66
CA THR A 25 -11.25 6.31 -16.01
C THR A 25 -10.85 7.28 -14.89
N ALA A 26 -11.82 7.90 -14.23
CA ALA A 26 -11.56 8.77 -13.08
C ALA A 26 -10.96 7.98 -11.90
N VAL A 27 -11.54 6.82 -11.57
CA VAL A 27 -11.03 5.92 -10.51
C VAL A 27 -9.63 5.43 -10.86
N LYS A 28 -9.40 5.02 -12.12
CA LYS A 28 -8.07 4.64 -12.61
C LYS A 28 -7.05 5.74 -12.35
N LYS A 29 -7.33 6.96 -12.80
CA LYS A 29 -6.42 8.11 -12.64
C LYS A 29 -6.12 8.41 -11.16
N GLN A 30 -7.12 8.28 -10.29
CA GLN A 30 -6.92 8.45 -8.85
C GLN A 30 -5.99 7.37 -8.29
N LEU A 31 -6.27 6.10 -8.60
CA LEU A 31 -5.45 4.97 -8.14
C LEU A 31 -4.01 5.07 -8.63
N ASP A 32 -3.78 5.47 -9.89
CA ASP A 32 -2.44 5.74 -10.44
C ASP A 32 -1.69 6.78 -9.60
N GLY A 33 -2.32 7.93 -9.34
CA GLY A 33 -1.72 8.99 -8.54
C GLY A 33 -1.43 8.57 -7.09
N GLU A 34 -2.33 7.79 -6.49
CA GLU A 34 -2.12 7.25 -5.14
C GLU A 34 -0.96 6.24 -5.11
N VAL A 35 -0.86 5.35 -6.09
CA VAL A 35 0.24 4.38 -6.21
C VAL A 35 1.57 5.11 -6.39
N GLU A 36 1.63 6.13 -7.23
CA GLU A 36 2.84 6.94 -7.43
C GLU A 36 3.26 7.64 -6.13
N HIS A 37 2.33 8.31 -5.46
CA HIS A 37 2.60 9.01 -4.20
C HIS A 37 3.06 8.06 -3.09
N LEU A 38 2.41 6.90 -2.96
CA LEU A 38 2.82 5.88 -1.97
C LEU A 38 4.19 5.28 -2.30
N SER A 39 4.50 5.09 -3.58
CA SER A 39 5.82 4.59 -4.02
C SER A 39 6.93 5.61 -3.72
N GLN A 40 6.66 6.91 -3.87
CA GLN A 40 7.59 7.97 -3.45
C GLN A 40 7.82 7.95 -1.94
N SER A 41 6.74 7.82 -1.15
CA SER A 41 6.83 7.72 0.31
C SER A 41 7.62 6.48 0.76
N TYR A 42 7.41 5.33 0.10
CA TYR A 42 8.18 4.12 0.31
C TYR A 42 9.68 4.37 0.09
N GLY A 43 10.05 5.03 -1.01
CA GLY A 43 11.45 5.35 -1.31
C GLY A 43 12.11 6.21 -0.24
N GLN A 44 11.40 7.21 0.29
CA GLN A 44 11.88 8.06 1.37
C GLN A 44 12.10 7.27 2.67
N LEU A 45 11.14 6.41 3.05
CA LEU A 45 11.24 5.57 4.24
C LEU A 45 12.35 4.53 4.12
N ALA A 46 12.50 3.90 2.95
CA ALA A 46 13.57 2.95 2.68
C ALA A 46 14.95 3.62 2.81
N ALA A 47 15.10 4.84 2.29
CA ALA A 47 16.33 5.61 2.45
C ALA A 47 16.60 6.00 3.91
N ALA A 48 15.56 6.32 4.69
CA ALA A 48 15.70 6.58 6.12
C ALA A 48 16.11 5.31 6.89
N LEU A 49 15.46 4.18 6.61
CA LEU A 49 15.78 2.87 7.20
C LEU A 49 17.25 2.48 6.94
N ALA A 50 17.74 2.69 5.72
CA ALA A 50 19.13 2.42 5.37
C ALA A 50 20.11 3.25 6.22
N LYS A 51 19.82 4.55 6.42
CA LYS A 51 20.63 5.43 7.28
C LYS A 51 20.59 4.97 8.73
N PHE A 52 19.42 4.62 9.27
CA PHE A 52 19.31 4.13 10.65
C PHE A 52 20.05 2.81 10.87
N ARG A 53 20.01 1.89 9.90
CA ARG A 53 20.79 0.65 9.94
C ARG A 53 22.30 0.91 9.92
N GLU A 54 22.75 1.90 9.15
CA GLU A 54 24.16 2.29 9.14
C GLU A 54 24.59 2.90 10.47
N CYS A 55 23.78 3.82 11.03
CA CYS A 55 24.03 4.39 12.35
C CYS A 55 24.11 3.30 13.44
N LEU A 56 23.19 2.33 13.43
CA LEU A 56 23.22 1.20 14.36
C LEU A 56 24.53 0.40 14.26
N ARG A 57 25.00 0.11 13.03
CA ARG A 57 26.26 -0.60 12.81
C ARG A 57 27.46 0.17 13.35
N VAL A 58 27.51 1.48 13.13
CA VAL A 58 28.59 2.35 13.63
C VAL A 58 28.62 2.34 15.16
N VAL A 59 27.45 2.47 15.80
CA VAL A 59 27.34 2.45 17.27
C VAL A 59 27.78 1.10 17.86
N GLN A 60 27.41 -0.01 17.21
CA GLN A 60 27.80 -1.36 17.63
C GLN A 60 29.28 -1.68 17.40
N SER A 61 29.89 -1.11 16.35
CA SER A 61 31.31 -1.35 16.02
C SER A 61 32.29 -0.47 16.80
N GLY A 62 31.86 0.72 17.23
CA GLY A 62 32.70 1.64 18.01
C GLY A 62 32.82 1.32 19.51
N SER A 63 31.99 0.42 20.04
CA SER A 63 31.91 0.13 21.48
C SER A 63 32.76 -1.07 21.89
N SER A 64 34.08 -0.87 21.97
CA SER A 64 35.00 -1.82 22.61
C SER A 64 34.99 -1.73 24.15
N SER A 65 34.26 -0.77 24.71
CA SER A 65 33.98 -0.61 26.15
C SER A 65 32.52 -0.20 26.32
N LEU A 66 31.73 -1.02 27.02
CA LEU A 66 30.29 -0.80 27.26
C LEU A 66 30.07 0.40 28.19
N GLU A 67 29.94 1.59 27.62
CA GLU A 67 29.35 2.75 28.29
C GLU A 67 27.82 2.67 28.19
N LYS A 68 27.09 3.01 29.26
CA LYS A 68 25.61 2.91 29.33
C LYS A 68 24.90 3.68 28.20
N ASP A 69 25.51 4.74 27.69
CA ASP A 69 25.01 5.55 26.57
C ASP A 69 24.99 4.77 25.25
N THR A 70 25.97 3.90 24.99
CA THR A 70 26.01 3.10 23.75
C THR A 70 24.90 2.05 23.73
N GLN A 71 24.57 1.45 24.88
CA GLN A 71 23.47 0.50 24.99
C GLN A 71 22.13 1.17 24.68
N SER A 72 21.87 2.33 25.27
CA SER A 72 20.63 3.10 25.05
C SER A 72 20.48 3.54 23.59
N ALA A 73 21.57 3.98 22.96
CA ALA A 73 21.58 4.33 21.53
C ALA A 73 21.29 3.11 20.64
N THR A 74 21.87 1.94 20.96
CA THR A 74 21.64 0.69 20.23
C THR A 74 20.16 0.29 20.28
N GLU A 75 19.55 0.35 21.46
CA GLU A 75 18.12 0.04 21.64
C GLU A 75 17.22 1.03 20.88
N PHE A 76 17.55 2.33 20.92
CA PHE A 76 16.80 3.36 20.18
C PHE A 76 16.85 3.12 18.66
N TYR A 77 18.05 2.89 18.11
CA TYR A 77 18.22 2.67 16.68
C TYR A 77 17.57 1.36 16.22
N ASP A 78 17.69 0.29 17.01
CA ASP A 78 17.01 -0.99 16.72
C ASP A 78 15.48 -0.83 16.70
N ALA A 79 14.91 -0.12 17.69
CA ALA A 79 13.48 0.18 17.72
C ALA A 79 13.04 0.98 16.48
N LYS A 80 13.81 2.00 16.08
CA LYS A 80 13.50 2.81 14.88
C LYS A 80 13.61 2.02 13.59
N VAL A 81 14.59 1.13 13.47
CA VAL A 81 14.73 0.21 12.33
C VAL A 81 13.52 -0.72 12.24
N LYS A 82 13.05 -1.28 13.37
CA LYS A 82 11.86 -2.14 13.42
C LYS A 82 10.58 -1.39 13.04
N GLU A 83 10.36 -0.21 13.61
CA GLU A 83 9.19 0.64 13.33
C GLU A 83 9.13 1.03 11.85
N LEU A 84 10.23 1.52 11.29
CA LEU A 84 10.30 1.88 9.87
C LEU A 84 10.13 0.65 8.96
N GLY A 85 10.70 -0.49 9.33
CA GLY A 85 10.51 -1.75 8.60
C GLY A 85 9.03 -2.17 8.53
N ALA A 86 8.32 -2.11 9.66
CA ALA A 86 6.88 -2.41 9.71
C ALA A 86 6.06 -1.42 8.87
N ASN A 87 6.37 -0.12 8.93
CA ASN A 87 5.70 0.90 8.11
C ASN A 87 5.91 0.68 6.61
N ILE A 88 7.15 0.37 6.20
CA ILE A 88 7.51 0.08 4.81
C ILE A 88 6.74 -1.16 4.32
N GLN A 89 6.70 -2.23 5.12
CA GLN A 89 5.95 -3.44 4.77
C GLN A 89 4.43 -3.17 4.65
N GLY A 90 3.88 -2.34 5.56
CA GLY A 90 2.49 -1.91 5.48
C GLY A 90 2.19 -1.13 4.19
N LEU A 91 3.07 -0.19 3.83
CA LEU A 91 2.95 0.56 2.58
C LEU A 91 3.04 -0.33 1.35
N GLU A 92 3.96 -1.29 1.34
CA GLU A 92 4.11 -2.23 0.23
C GLU A 92 2.82 -3.05 0.01
N ASN A 93 2.20 -3.53 1.09
CA ASN A 93 0.90 -4.21 1.01
C ASN A 93 -0.21 -3.31 0.47
N ILE A 94 -0.26 -2.05 0.90
CA ILE A 94 -1.25 -1.07 0.40
C ILE A 94 -1.04 -0.80 -1.09
N VAL A 95 0.21 -0.60 -1.52
CA VAL A 95 0.56 -0.38 -2.93
C VAL A 95 0.15 -1.59 -3.76
N GLN A 96 0.49 -2.81 -3.34
CA GLN A 96 0.08 -4.03 -4.04
C GLN A 96 -1.44 -4.15 -4.16
N GLY A 97 -2.18 -3.86 -3.08
CA GLY A 97 -3.63 -3.83 -3.10
C GLY A 97 -4.21 -2.83 -4.10
N LYS A 98 -3.68 -1.60 -4.11
CA LYS A 98 -4.10 -0.55 -5.06
C LYS A 98 -3.75 -0.90 -6.50
N THR A 99 -2.56 -1.47 -6.76
CA THR A 99 -2.18 -1.95 -8.09
C THR A 99 -3.08 -3.07 -8.57
N ASN A 100 -3.51 -3.99 -7.70
CA ASN A 100 -4.48 -5.02 -8.06
C ASN A 100 -5.85 -4.42 -8.40
N ASN A 101 -6.31 -3.45 -7.61
CA ASN A 101 -7.55 -2.72 -7.90
C ASN A 101 -7.46 -1.98 -9.24
N LEU A 102 -6.33 -1.34 -9.53
CA LEU A 102 -6.08 -0.67 -10.80
C LEU A 102 -6.20 -1.64 -11.98
N ARG A 103 -5.57 -2.82 -11.91
CA ARG A 103 -5.67 -3.85 -12.94
C ARG A 103 -7.11 -4.32 -13.17
N MET A 104 -7.89 -4.50 -12.10
CA MET A 104 -9.31 -4.88 -12.24
C MET A 104 -10.11 -3.77 -12.93
N VAL A 105 -9.90 -2.50 -12.56
CA VAL A 105 -10.55 -1.35 -13.20
C VAL A 105 -10.16 -1.25 -14.68
N GLU A 106 -8.89 -1.48 -15.01
CA GLU A 106 -8.41 -1.48 -16.40
C GLU A 106 -9.04 -2.60 -17.24
N GLU A 107 -9.17 -3.81 -16.68
CA GLU A 107 -9.80 -4.94 -17.38
C GLU A 107 -11.28 -4.66 -17.66
N VAL A 108 -12.03 -4.16 -16.66
CA VAL A 108 -13.45 -3.81 -16.84
C VAL A 108 -13.61 -2.68 -17.85
N LEU A 109 -12.73 -1.66 -17.80
CA LEU A 109 -12.75 -0.57 -18.78
C LEU A 109 -12.48 -1.09 -20.19
N ARG A 110 -11.51 -1.99 -20.36
CA ARG A 110 -11.18 -2.62 -21.64
C ARG A 110 -12.36 -3.41 -22.19
N GLN A 111 -13.00 -4.24 -21.36
CA GLN A 111 -14.19 -5.02 -21.75
C GLN A 111 -15.34 -4.12 -22.19
N LYS A 112 -15.60 -3.02 -21.48
CA LYS A 112 -16.65 -2.05 -21.86
C LYS A 112 -16.35 -1.34 -23.18
N VAL A 113 -15.09 -0.97 -23.43
CA VAL A 113 -14.70 -0.30 -24.69
C VAL A 113 -14.85 -1.25 -25.88
N LEU A 114 -14.46 -2.53 -25.72
CA LEU A 114 -14.64 -3.57 -26.73
C LEU A 114 -16.14 -3.78 -27.03
N ALA A 115 -16.96 -4.03 -26.00
CA ALA A 115 -18.41 -4.19 -26.14
C ALA A 115 -19.11 -2.97 -26.78
N ALA A 116 -18.62 -1.76 -26.54
CA ALA A 116 -19.14 -0.54 -27.17
C ALA A 116 -18.71 -0.40 -28.64
N GLY A 117 -17.52 -0.88 -29.01
CA GLY A 117 -17.03 -0.91 -30.39
C GLY A 117 -17.63 -2.03 -31.24
N GLU A 118 -18.22 -3.05 -30.60
CA GLU A 118 -18.88 -4.19 -31.24
C GLU A 118 -20.40 -3.99 -31.45
N GLN A 119 -20.93 -2.79 -31.17
CA GLN A 119 -22.31 -2.44 -31.56
C GLN A 119 -22.40 -2.39 -33.10
N PRO A 120 -23.10 -3.34 -33.76
CA PRO A 120 -23.27 -3.29 -35.19
C PRO A 120 -24.19 -2.12 -35.51
N SER A 121 -23.68 -1.15 -36.27
CA SER A 121 -24.49 -0.13 -36.92
C SER A 121 -25.65 -0.83 -37.65
N SER A 122 -26.87 -0.71 -37.13
CA SER A 122 -28.10 -1.14 -37.79
C SER A 122 -29.05 0.04 -37.87
#